data_AF-A0A1V9YHA8-F1
#
_entry.id   AF-A0A1V9YHA8-F1
#
_cell.length_a   1.000
_cell.length_b   1.000
_cell.length_c   1.000
_cell.angle_alpha   90.00
_cell.angle_beta   90.00
_cell.angle_gamma   90.00
#
_symmetry.space_group_name_H-M   'P 1'
#
loop_
_entity.id
_entity.type
_entity.pdbx_description
1 polymer ?
#
loop_
_entity_poly.entity_id
_entity_poly.type
_entity_poly.pdbx_seq_one_letter_code
_entity_poly.pdbx_strand_id
1 'polypeptide(L)'
;MDAAAAKIQCIYRSRVARRQFREMLQTVIQRYYDADSGMYYYYNSVTNSSTWVKPRILGQDEACLGIPEAEPNIISDEKVDSLPTKIPEEAVRSASESDAPPLTEDDHRRKSQLINADAENPFSPDELRMIEAQFKKFDSDGSGSISLDELTGMLQSFGDTCTKDDVKNIVLEVDANSDGQINLSEFITILHHQRERDAYCPSIELALMFGPDEIANLRKQFQMLDTDSSGEIDETELATLMKNLGQDPRTYDIKAVIKEVDRDGNGSINFNEFCHIVYNMRNQSKTKFAALLALGVAKGLMNDLGNVLASTKQMVSMWWNANRIAEEKRLRAKRERERELERLRLEKEAKERQIYEDELDRLDALERERLTIVPGLRHDVLLEGDKENYPHRGQYARVHYVGAFENGKVFESSRTRGGALEFKVGCGHVIEAWDVALLRMSVGETAKITCAPKLAYGVKGRPPKIPGNATLVFTIELIAIKEKVQQDGEGSDDEDE
;
A
#
# COMPACT_ATOMS: atom_id res chain seq x y z
N MET A 1 -27.81 17.20 -11.06
CA MET A 1 -28.60 16.46 -10.05
C MET A 1 -28.43 14.94 -10.17
N ASP A 2 -28.13 14.41 -11.36
CA ASP A 2 -28.08 12.95 -11.59
C ASP A 2 -26.94 12.19 -10.89
N ALA A 3 -25.78 12.82 -10.68
CA ALA A 3 -24.66 12.17 -9.98
C ALA A 3 -24.93 11.90 -8.49
N ALA A 4 -25.66 12.82 -7.83
CA ALA A 4 -26.06 12.65 -6.43
C ALA A 4 -27.12 11.56 -6.28
N ALA A 5 -28.11 11.54 -7.19
CA ALA A 5 -29.13 10.48 -7.24
C ALA A 5 -28.51 9.10 -7.49
N ALA A 6 -27.53 9.00 -8.40
CA ALA A 6 -26.80 7.75 -8.67
C ALA A 6 -26.02 7.26 -7.44
N LYS A 7 -25.39 8.16 -6.67
CA LYS A 7 -24.65 7.80 -5.46
C LYS A 7 -25.58 7.29 -4.35
N ILE A 8 -26.73 7.94 -4.16
CA ILE A 8 -27.75 7.51 -3.19
C ILE A 8 -28.35 6.15 -3.59
N GLN A 9 -28.65 5.95 -4.87
CA GLN A 9 -29.12 4.65 -5.38
C GLN A 9 -28.09 3.54 -5.18
N CYS A 10 -26.80 3.83 -5.38
CA CYS A 10 -25.71 2.88 -5.13
C CYS A 10 -25.61 2.49 -3.64
N ILE A 11 -25.70 3.47 -2.74
CA ILE A 11 -25.70 3.22 -1.28
C ILE A 11 -26.92 2.37 -0.88
N TYR A 12 -28.11 2.70 -1.40
CA TYR A 12 -29.32 1.95 -1.12
C TYR A 12 -29.23 0.49 -1.61
N ARG A 13 -28.82 0.27 -2.86
CA ARG A 13 -28.63 -1.07 -3.43
C ARG A 13 -27.62 -1.89 -2.64
N SER A 14 -26.51 -1.27 -2.22
CA SER A 14 -25.50 -1.91 -1.39
C SER A 14 -26.03 -2.29 0.00
N ARG A 15 -26.92 -1.47 0.58
CA ARG A 15 -27.56 -1.76 1.87
C ARG A 15 -28.57 -2.90 1.75
N VAL A 16 -29.37 -2.93 0.68
CA VAL A 16 -30.32 -4.01 0.39
C VAL A 16 -29.59 -5.34 0.14
N ALA A 17 -28.54 -5.33 -0.69
CA ALA A 17 -27.75 -6.52 -0.97
C ALA A 17 -27.09 -7.10 0.29
N ARG A 18 -26.54 -6.26 1.17
CA ARG A 18 -25.98 -6.70 2.46
C ARG A 18 -27.02 -7.31 3.39
N ARG A 19 -28.25 -6.77 3.40
CA ARG A 19 -29.35 -7.32 4.21
C ARG A 19 -29.75 -8.71 3.69
N GLN A 20 -29.97 -8.85 2.39
CA GLN A 20 -30.32 -10.14 1.76
C GLN A 20 -29.23 -11.19 1.97
N PHE A 21 -27.96 -10.81 1.83
CA PHE A 21 -26.84 -11.72 2.05
C PHE A 21 -26.73 -12.16 3.52
N ARG A 22 -27.04 -11.26 4.48
CA ARG A 22 -27.09 -11.61 5.90
C ARG A 22 -28.22 -12.59 6.21
N GLU A 23 -29.41 -12.36 5.66
CA GLU A 23 -30.55 -13.28 5.78
C GLU A 23 -30.18 -14.67 5.26
N MET A 24 -29.52 -14.76 4.10
CA MET A 24 -29.01 -16.04 3.57
C MET A 24 -28.00 -16.70 4.52
N LEU A 25 -27.03 -15.94 5.03
CA LEU A 25 -26.01 -16.51 5.93
C LEU A 25 -26.56 -16.97 7.26
N GLN A 26 -27.60 -16.32 7.80
CA GLN A 26 -28.27 -16.77 9.03
C GLN A 26 -28.98 -18.11 8.86
N THR A 27 -29.34 -18.51 7.62
CA THR A 27 -29.89 -19.85 7.36
C THR A 27 -28.82 -20.94 7.27
N VAL A 28 -27.56 -20.56 7.02
CA VAL A 28 -26.46 -21.50 6.75
C VAL A 28 -25.52 -21.62 7.95
N ILE A 29 -25.26 -20.52 8.64
CA ILE A 29 -24.32 -20.43 9.75
C ILE A 29 -25.12 -20.47 11.06
N GLN A 30 -24.85 -21.47 11.87
CA GLN A 30 -25.46 -21.69 13.17
C GLN A 30 -24.44 -21.44 14.27
N ARG A 31 -24.92 -20.96 15.43
CA ARG A 31 -24.10 -20.68 16.60
C ARG A 31 -24.30 -21.79 17.63
N TYR A 32 -23.20 -22.37 18.10
CA TYR A 32 -23.19 -23.40 19.13
C TYR A 32 -22.36 -22.92 20.32
N TYR A 33 -22.75 -23.32 21.52
CA TYR A 33 -22.00 -23.08 22.74
C TYR A 33 -21.17 -24.32 23.03
N ASP A 34 -19.88 -24.14 23.23
CA ASP A 34 -18.98 -25.21 23.66
C ASP A 34 -18.74 -25.08 25.17
N ALA A 35 -19.21 -26.06 25.93
CA ALA A 35 -19.15 -26.02 27.40
C ALA A 35 -17.72 -26.17 27.94
N ASP A 36 -16.83 -26.81 27.18
CA ASP A 36 -15.45 -27.05 27.59
C ASP A 36 -14.57 -25.79 27.44
N SER A 37 -14.75 -25.04 26.35
CA SER A 37 -14.07 -23.74 26.15
C SER A 37 -14.83 -22.55 26.74
N GLY A 38 -16.11 -22.72 27.09
CA GLY A 38 -16.99 -21.64 27.54
C GLY A 38 -17.32 -20.61 26.45
N MET A 39 -16.99 -20.91 25.19
CA MET A 39 -17.08 -19.98 24.06
C MET A 39 -18.11 -20.45 23.03
N TYR A 40 -18.64 -19.50 22.25
CA TYR A 40 -19.49 -19.83 21.11
C TYR A 40 -18.64 -20.07 19.85
N TYR A 41 -18.94 -21.12 19.09
CA TYR A 41 -18.41 -21.33 17.75
C TYR A 41 -19.51 -21.26 16.70
N TYR A 42 -19.10 -20.95 15.46
CA TYR A 42 -20.00 -20.81 14.32
C TYR A 42 -19.77 -21.97 13.37
N TYR A 43 -20.82 -22.76 13.14
CA TYR A 43 -20.80 -23.90 12.24
C TYR A 43 -21.48 -23.55 10.93
N ASN A 44 -20.77 -23.79 9.82
CA ASN A 44 -21.33 -23.65 8.48
C ASN A 44 -21.86 -24.99 7.99
N SER A 45 -23.18 -25.12 7.87
CA SER A 45 -23.88 -26.35 7.46
C SER A 45 -23.65 -26.75 5.99
N VAL A 46 -23.16 -25.84 5.13
CA VAL A 46 -22.90 -26.13 3.72
C VAL A 46 -21.47 -26.65 3.52
N THR A 47 -20.50 -26.10 4.26
CA THR A 47 -19.08 -26.49 4.14
C THR A 47 -18.63 -27.49 5.20
N ASN A 48 -19.51 -27.83 6.16
CA ASN A 48 -19.21 -28.67 7.32
C ASN A 48 -17.98 -28.21 8.12
N SER A 49 -17.74 -26.91 8.18
CA SER A 49 -16.58 -26.32 8.86
C SER A 49 -17.02 -25.47 10.04
N SER A 50 -16.35 -25.61 11.18
CA SER A 50 -16.52 -24.75 12.35
C SER A 50 -15.47 -23.65 12.38
N THR A 51 -15.82 -22.49 12.93
CA THR A 51 -14.90 -21.38 13.12
C THR A 51 -15.25 -20.65 14.41
N TRP A 52 -14.22 -20.37 15.22
CA TRP A 52 -14.35 -19.64 16.49
C TRP A 52 -14.49 -18.12 16.29
N VAL A 53 -14.15 -17.62 15.10
CA VAL A 53 -14.24 -16.21 14.71
C VAL A 53 -15.61 -15.91 14.08
N LYS A 54 -16.36 -14.97 14.67
CA LYS A 54 -17.66 -14.52 14.15
C LYS A 54 -17.52 -13.88 12.75
N PRO A 55 -18.23 -14.38 11.72
CA PRO A 55 -18.23 -13.76 10.39
C PRO A 55 -18.71 -12.31 10.43
N ARG A 56 -17.84 -11.37 10.01
CA ARG A 56 -18.07 -9.91 10.08
C ARG A 56 -19.40 -9.44 9.47
N ILE A 57 -19.93 -10.17 8.49
CA ILE A 57 -21.13 -9.80 7.75
C ILE A 57 -22.45 -10.09 8.50
N LEU A 58 -22.40 -10.92 9.56
CA LEU A 58 -23.54 -11.19 10.45
C LEU A 58 -23.91 -9.95 11.29
N GLY A 59 -23.01 -8.97 11.43
CA GLY A 59 -23.27 -7.72 12.15
C GLY A 59 -23.24 -7.85 13.68
N GLN A 60 -23.62 -6.78 14.37
CA GLN A 60 -23.60 -6.70 15.84
C GLN A 60 -24.87 -7.28 16.50
N ASP A 61 -25.98 -7.41 15.76
CA ASP A 61 -27.23 -7.98 16.29
C ASP A 61 -27.12 -9.51 16.44
N GLU A 62 -26.74 -9.96 17.64
CA GLU A 62 -26.59 -11.38 17.98
C GLU A 62 -27.90 -12.12 18.22
N ALA A 63 -29.02 -11.40 18.27
CA ALA A 63 -30.32 -11.90 18.68
C ALA A 63 -31.02 -12.83 17.65
N CYS A 64 -30.44 -13.02 16.45
CA CYS A 64 -31.13 -13.70 15.33
C CYS A 64 -30.62 -15.12 15.01
N LEU A 65 -29.58 -15.61 15.68
CA LEU A 65 -29.08 -16.97 15.47
C LEU A 65 -29.70 -17.90 16.50
N GLY A 66 -30.79 -18.56 16.12
CA GLY A 66 -31.49 -19.52 16.98
C GLY A 66 -30.53 -20.62 17.46
N ILE A 67 -30.64 -20.97 18.74
CA ILE A 67 -29.90 -22.05 19.38
C ILE A 67 -30.66 -23.35 19.05
N PRO A 68 -30.10 -24.32 18.29
CA PRO A 68 -30.72 -25.63 18.15
C PRO A 68 -30.42 -26.47 19.41
N GLU A 69 -31.43 -27.16 19.93
CA GLU A 69 -31.37 -27.97 21.18
C GLU A 69 -30.57 -29.29 21.07
N ALA A 70 -29.74 -29.49 20.03
CA ALA A 70 -28.96 -30.72 19.89
C ALA A 70 -27.61 -30.51 19.18
N GLU A 71 -26.55 -30.97 19.83
CA GLU A 71 -25.20 -31.08 19.27
C GLU A 71 -25.16 -32.16 18.17
N PRO A 72 -24.47 -31.93 17.03
CA PRO A 72 -24.21 -32.98 16.07
C PRO A 72 -23.18 -33.98 16.63
N ASN A 73 -23.55 -35.27 16.65
CA ASN A 73 -22.67 -36.38 17.08
C ASN A 73 -21.33 -36.38 16.34
N ILE A 74 -20.26 -36.02 17.05
CA ILE A 74 -18.87 -36.23 16.61
C ILE A 74 -18.33 -37.44 17.39
N ILE A 75 -17.89 -38.44 16.63
CA ILE A 75 -17.39 -39.74 17.09
C ILE A 75 -16.08 -39.55 17.89
N SER A 76 -16.10 -39.93 19.16
CA SER A 76 -14.94 -40.20 20.02
C SER A 76 -14.58 -41.69 19.97
N ASP A 77 -13.28 -42.01 20.01
CA ASP A 77 -12.63 -43.26 20.50
C ASP A 77 -11.24 -43.35 19.81
N GLU A 78 -10.13 -43.83 20.38
CA GLU A 78 -9.81 -44.44 21.67
C GLU A 78 -8.27 -44.47 21.84
N LYS A 79 -7.87 -44.76 23.08
CA LYS A 79 -6.54 -44.85 23.67
C LYS A 79 -5.86 -46.20 23.34
N VAL A 80 -4.57 -46.25 22.96
CA VAL A 80 -3.77 -47.49 23.00
C VAL A 80 -2.33 -47.23 23.44
N ASP A 81 -1.87 -48.12 24.31
CA ASP A 81 -0.69 -48.12 25.19
C ASP A 81 0.62 -48.63 24.53
N SER A 82 1.75 -48.17 25.09
CA SER A 82 3.06 -48.86 25.29
C SER A 82 3.97 -49.34 24.12
N LEU A 83 5.28 -49.03 24.28
CA LEU A 83 6.46 -49.36 23.45
C LEU A 83 6.75 -50.86 23.23
N PRO A 84 7.57 -51.22 22.20
CA PRO A 84 8.97 -51.56 22.51
C PRO A 84 10.03 -51.10 21.47
N THR A 85 11.12 -50.60 22.03
CA THR A 85 12.55 -50.74 21.69
C THR A 85 12.94 -51.54 20.42
N LYS A 86 13.63 -50.87 19.46
CA LYS A 86 14.88 -51.30 18.79
C LYS A 86 15.25 -50.35 17.64
N ILE A 87 16.46 -49.80 17.69
CA ILE A 87 17.19 -49.18 16.56
C ILE A 87 18.33 -50.14 16.18
N PRO A 88 18.58 -50.36 14.88
CA PRO A 88 19.93 -50.56 14.34
C PRO A 88 20.24 -49.41 13.36
N GLU A 89 21.18 -48.50 13.66
CA GLU A 89 22.62 -48.58 13.38
C GLU A 89 22.97 -48.71 11.89
N GLU A 90 23.30 -47.56 11.28
CA GLU A 90 24.17 -47.27 10.11
C GLU A 90 23.59 -45.99 9.44
N ALA A 91 24.14 -44.79 9.48
CA ALA A 91 25.52 -44.35 9.59
C ALA A 91 25.61 -43.00 10.32
N VAL A 92 26.30 -42.99 11.46
CA VAL A 92 26.90 -41.79 12.04
C VAL A 92 28.38 -41.86 11.72
N ARG A 93 28.88 -40.96 10.87
CA ARG A 93 30.28 -40.53 10.94
C ARG A 93 30.33 -39.29 11.81
N SER A 94 30.92 -39.50 12.99
CA SER A 94 31.23 -38.55 14.04
C SER A 94 32.39 -37.62 13.68
N ALA A 95 32.30 -36.37 14.14
CA ALA A 95 33.30 -35.65 14.96
C ALA A 95 32.93 -34.16 14.94
N SER A 96 32.92 -33.36 16.01
CA SER A 96 33.05 -33.55 17.47
C SER A 96 32.85 -32.15 18.07
N GLU A 97 32.35 -32.09 19.30
CA GLU A 97 32.09 -30.89 20.11
C GLU A 97 33.29 -29.96 20.37
N SER A 98 32.94 -28.80 20.97
CA SER A 98 33.73 -27.92 21.85
C SER A 98 34.50 -26.76 21.21
N ASP A 99 33.80 -25.63 21.03
CA ASP A 99 34.18 -24.31 21.56
C ASP A 99 33.18 -23.25 21.09
N ALA A 100 32.26 -22.83 21.95
CA ALA A 100 31.46 -21.63 21.74
C ALA A 100 31.52 -20.76 23.00
N PRO A 101 32.01 -19.50 22.92
CA PRO A 101 32.15 -18.63 24.08
C PRO A 101 30.79 -18.15 24.61
N PRO A 102 30.72 -17.65 25.85
CA PRO A 102 29.47 -17.17 26.43
C PRO A 102 28.97 -15.93 25.65
N LEU A 103 27.67 -15.90 25.38
CA LEU A 103 26.98 -14.78 24.74
C LEU A 103 27.18 -13.50 25.56
N THR A 104 27.61 -12.42 24.92
CA THR A 104 27.78 -11.10 25.54
C THR A 104 26.50 -10.27 25.42
N GLU A 105 26.38 -9.19 26.22
CA GLU A 105 25.24 -8.26 26.25
C GLU A 105 24.81 -7.71 24.87
N ASP A 106 25.69 -7.76 23.87
CA ASP A 106 25.40 -7.35 22.49
C ASP A 106 24.50 -8.33 21.71
N ASP A 107 24.41 -9.61 22.11
CA ASP A 107 23.58 -10.60 21.42
C ASP A 107 22.09 -10.49 21.79
N HIS A 108 21.77 -9.99 22.99
CA HIS A 108 20.40 -9.61 23.35
C HIS A 108 19.91 -8.38 22.56
N ARG A 109 20.82 -7.49 22.17
CA ARG A 109 20.52 -6.30 21.36
C ARG A 109 20.26 -6.62 19.89
N ARG A 110 20.74 -7.75 19.38
CA ARG A 110 20.53 -8.20 18.00
C ARG A 110 19.26 -9.04 17.83
N LYS A 111 18.84 -9.79 18.86
CA LYS A 111 17.53 -10.48 18.85
C LYS A 111 16.35 -9.51 18.98
N SER A 112 16.52 -8.37 19.64
CA SER A 112 15.53 -7.28 19.64
C SER A 112 15.44 -6.50 18.32
N GLN A 113 16.30 -6.80 17.34
CA GLN A 113 16.24 -6.21 15.99
C GLN A 113 15.66 -7.15 14.91
N LEU A 114 15.18 -8.35 15.27
CA LEU A 114 14.69 -9.35 14.31
C LEU A 114 13.32 -9.95 14.67
N ILE A 115 12.42 -9.14 15.24
CA ILE A 115 11.00 -9.47 15.32
C ILE A 115 10.20 -8.36 14.61
N ASN A 116 9.79 -8.68 13.38
CA ASN A 116 8.74 -8.09 12.55
C ASN A 116 8.79 -6.59 12.23
N ALA A 117 9.42 -6.29 11.10
CA ALA A 117 9.42 -4.99 10.40
C ALA A 117 8.10 -4.67 9.65
N ASP A 118 6.98 -5.35 9.92
CA ASP A 118 5.73 -5.21 9.16
C ASP A 118 4.49 -4.81 10.00
N ALA A 119 4.66 -4.36 11.24
CA ALA A 119 3.63 -3.62 11.97
C ALA A 119 4.20 -2.25 12.34
N GLU A 120 3.69 -1.18 11.70
CA GLU A 120 4.05 0.19 12.05
C GLU A 120 3.79 0.41 13.55
N ASN A 121 4.84 0.50 14.37
CA ASN A 121 4.69 0.86 15.77
C ASN A 121 3.96 2.22 15.82
N PRO A 122 2.75 2.29 16.39
CA PRO A 122 1.87 3.45 16.30
C PRO A 122 2.31 4.59 17.22
N PHE A 123 3.36 4.35 18.00
CA PHE A 123 3.96 5.27 18.95
C PHE A 123 5.32 5.78 18.45
N SER A 124 5.55 7.08 18.60
CA SER A 124 6.83 7.77 18.36
C SER A 124 7.94 7.22 19.29
N PRO A 125 9.22 7.27 18.89
CA PRO A 125 10.34 6.93 19.76
C PRO A 125 10.36 7.65 21.11
N ASP A 126 9.84 8.88 21.16
CA ASP A 126 9.73 9.65 22.40
C ASP A 126 8.56 9.15 23.27
N GLU A 127 7.47 8.67 22.66
CA GLU A 127 6.34 8.06 23.37
C GLU A 127 6.74 6.73 23.99
N LEU A 128 7.51 5.92 23.25
CA LEU A 128 8.04 4.65 23.76
C LEU A 128 8.94 4.85 24.99
N ARG A 129 9.79 5.89 25.00
CA ARG A 129 10.61 6.23 26.18
C ARG A 129 9.78 6.63 27.40
N MET A 130 8.66 7.30 27.18
CA MET A 130 7.75 7.69 28.25
C MET A 130 6.96 6.48 28.77
N ILE A 131 6.49 5.62 27.87
CA ILE A 131 5.82 4.36 28.21
C ILE A 131 6.78 3.46 28.99
N GLU A 132 8.04 3.35 28.58
CA GLU A 132 9.10 2.65 29.32
C GLU A 132 9.33 3.24 30.71
N ALA A 133 9.38 4.57 30.82
CA ALA A 133 9.57 5.24 32.11
C ALA A 133 8.38 5.04 33.06
N GLN A 134 7.15 4.98 32.53
CA GLN A 134 5.93 4.68 33.28
C GLN A 134 5.89 3.21 33.68
N PHE A 135 6.14 2.30 32.73
CA PHE A 135 6.21 0.86 32.96
C PHE A 135 7.17 0.52 34.11
N LYS A 136 8.35 1.14 34.13
CA LYS A 136 9.35 0.98 35.19
C LYS A 136 8.90 1.50 36.57
N LYS A 137 7.93 2.43 36.62
CA LYS A 137 7.37 2.89 37.91
C LYS A 137 6.34 1.90 38.46
N PHE A 138 5.67 1.14 37.60
CA PHE A 138 4.67 0.14 38.00
C PHE A 138 5.29 -1.21 38.33
N ASP A 139 6.37 -1.57 37.62
CA ASP A 139 7.28 -2.67 37.94
C ASP A 139 8.02 -2.39 39.26
N SER A 140 7.38 -2.78 40.37
CA SER A 140 7.83 -2.44 41.72
C SER A 140 8.98 -3.33 42.17
N ASP A 141 9.05 -4.55 41.64
CA ASP A 141 10.12 -5.50 41.90
C ASP A 141 11.30 -5.39 40.92
N GLY A 142 11.15 -4.61 39.85
CA GLY A 142 12.19 -4.36 38.85
C GLY A 142 12.45 -5.57 37.95
N SER A 143 11.49 -6.49 37.83
CA SER A 143 11.58 -7.73 37.07
C SER A 143 11.60 -7.49 35.55
N GLY A 144 11.16 -6.32 35.09
CA GLY A 144 11.02 -5.99 33.67
C GLY A 144 9.69 -6.48 33.07
N SER A 145 8.78 -6.98 33.89
CA SER A 145 7.43 -7.43 33.55
C SER A 145 6.45 -7.00 34.63
N ILE A 146 5.21 -6.67 34.26
CA ILE A 146 4.16 -6.35 35.23
C ILE A 146 3.40 -7.64 35.55
N SER A 147 3.49 -8.08 36.80
CA SER A 147 2.77 -9.26 37.27
C SER A 147 1.25 -9.01 37.40
N LEU A 148 0.47 -10.09 37.44
CA LEU A 148 -0.98 -10.02 37.67
C LEU A 148 -1.33 -9.25 38.95
N ASP A 149 -0.57 -9.43 40.03
CA ASP A 149 -0.81 -8.75 41.30
C ASP A 149 -0.42 -7.27 41.25
N GLU A 150 0.63 -6.89 40.52
CA GLU A 150 0.98 -5.48 40.27
C GLU A 150 -0.05 -4.79 39.38
N LEU A 151 -0.54 -5.46 38.34
CA LEU A 151 -1.60 -4.94 37.48
C LEU A 151 -2.93 -4.83 38.25
N THR A 152 -3.22 -5.80 39.11
CA THR A 152 -4.39 -5.76 40.00
C THR A 152 -4.27 -4.60 40.99
N GLY A 153 -3.10 -4.41 41.61
CA GLY A 153 -2.84 -3.29 42.52
C GLY A 153 -2.97 -1.93 41.82
N MET A 154 -2.50 -1.84 40.57
CA MET A 154 -2.67 -0.67 39.72
C MET A 154 -4.16 -0.37 39.48
N LEU A 155 -4.94 -1.35 39.01
CA LEU A 155 -6.37 -1.16 38.72
C LEU A 155 -7.18 -0.85 39.98
N GLN A 156 -6.89 -1.52 41.09
CA GLN A 156 -7.50 -1.23 42.40
C GLN A 156 -7.17 0.18 42.90
N SER A 157 -5.98 0.70 42.59
CA SER A 157 -5.61 2.08 42.94
C SER A 157 -6.50 3.12 42.24
N PHE A 158 -7.09 2.79 41.09
CA PHE A 158 -8.08 3.59 40.37
C PHE A 158 -9.52 3.41 40.85
N GLY A 159 -9.75 2.61 41.89
CA GLY A 159 -11.09 2.37 42.43
C GLY A 159 -11.94 1.50 41.52
N ASP A 160 -11.34 0.85 40.52
CA ASP A 160 -12.02 -0.17 39.74
C ASP A 160 -12.36 -1.36 40.63
N THR A 161 -13.56 -1.88 40.44
CA THR A 161 -14.03 -3.13 41.05
C THR A 161 -13.59 -4.37 40.25
N CYS A 162 -12.61 -4.21 39.34
CA CYS A 162 -12.08 -5.29 38.53
C CYS A 162 -11.67 -6.46 39.44
N THR A 163 -12.34 -7.58 39.23
CA THR A 163 -12.03 -8.82 39.93
C THR A 163 -10.69 -9.35 39.43
N LYS A 164 -10.00 -10.18 40.23
CA LYS A 164 -8.76 -10.83 39.77
C LYS A 164 -8.97 -11.60 38.45
N ASP A 165 -10.19 -12.08 38.19
CA ASP A 165 -10.56 -12.75 36.95
C ASP A 165 -10.63 -11.80 35.75
N ASP A 166 -11.12 -10.56 35.94
CA ASP A 166 -11.12 -9.54 34.89
C ASP A 166 -9.69 -9.13 34.51
N VAL A 167 -8.83 -8.95 35.52
CA VAL A 167 -7.41 -8.65 35.31
C VAL A 167 -6.71 -9.80 34.59
N LYS A 168 -7.04 -11.05 34.96
CA LYS A 168 -6.51 -12.24 34.29
C LYS A 168 -6.95 -12.32 32.84
N ASN A 169 -8.18 -11.93 32.51
CA ASN A 169 -8.66 -11.87 31.12
C ASN A 169 -7.88 -10.82 30.31
N ILE A 170 -7.58 -9.65 30.90
CA ILE A 170 -6.76 -8.60 30.25
C ILE A 170 -5.34 -9.11 29.99
N VAL A 171 -4.73 -9.79 30.96
CA VAL A 171 -3.41 -10.41 30.79
C VAL A 171 -3.48 -11.45 29.67
N LEU A 172 -4.43 -12.39 29.71
CA LEU A 172 -4.56 -13.45 28.71
C LEU A 172 -4.80 -12.95 27.27
N GLU A 173 -5.47 -11.80 27.10
CA GLU A 173 -5.70 -11.23 25.78
C GLU A 173 -4.42 -10.73 25.11
N VAL A 174 -3.39 -10.37 25.88
CA VAL A 174 -2.20 -9.68 25.38
C VAL A 174 -0.89 -10.40 25.70
N ASP A 175 -0.92 -11.35 26.62
CA ASP A 175 0.16 -12.26 26.99
C ASP A 175 0.45 -13.24 25.83
N ALA A 176 1.29 -12.77 24.90
CA ALA A 176 1.63 -13.51 23.68
C ALA A 176 2.62 -14.65 23.98
N ASN A 177 3.41 -14.53 25.04
CA ASN A 177 4.38 -15.54 25.45
C ASN A 177 3.80 -16.54 26.48
N SER A 178 2.57 -16.32 26.95
CA SER A 178 1.83 -17.13 27.92
C SER A 178 2.57 -17.29 29.26
N ASP A 179 3.34 -16.28 29.67
CA ASP A 179 4.10 -16.31 30.93
C ASP A 179 3.29 -15.79 32.14
N GLY A 180 2.06 -15.32 31.91
CA GLY A 180 1.15 -14.80 32.92
C GLY A 180 1.55 -13.42 33.47
N GLN A 181 2.52 -12.76 32.84
CA GLN A 181 2.97 -11.41 33.13
C GLN A 181 2.85 -10.55 31.87
N ILE A 182 3.00 -9.24 32.02
CA ILE A 182 2.93 -8.32 30.88
C ILE A 182 4.31 -7.68 30.72
N ASN A 183 5.03 -8.08 29.68
CA ASN A 183 6.27 -7.40 29.31
C ASN A 183 5.99 -6.06 28.58
N LEU A 184 7.02 -5.25 28.38
CA LEU A 184 6.88 -3.93 27.73
C LEU A 184 6.23 -3.99 26.33
N SER A 185 6.48 -5.04 25.55
CA SER A 185 5.93 -5.17 24.20
C SER A 185 4.45 -5.53 24.22
N GLU A 186 4.05 -6.37 25.15
CA GLU A 186 2.65 -6.73 25.43
C GLU A 186 1.92 -5.52 26.00
N PHE A 187 2.54 -4.77 26.90
CA PHE A 187 2.01 -3.52 27.42
C PHE A 187 1.72 -2.52 26.31
N ILE A 188 2.66 -2.28 25.38
CA ILE A 188 2.45 -1.42 24.20
C ILE A 188 1.30 -1.93 23.33
N THR A 189 1.12 -3.24 23.25
CA THR A 189 0.02 -3.87 22.52
C THR A 189 -1.33 -3.60 23.19
N ILE A 190 -1.41 -3.62 24.52
CA ILE A 190 -2.59 -3.16 25.29
C ILE A 190 -2.90 -1.71 24.91
N LEU A 191 -1.88 -0.84 24.88
CA LEU A 191 -2.07 0.58 24.59
C LEU A 191 -2.55 0.84 23.17
N HIS A 192 -2.04 0.05 22.22
CA HIS A 192 -2.50 0.14 20.85
C HIS A 192 -3.97 -0.27 20.71
N HIS A 193 -4.34 -1.40 21.31
CA HIS A 193 -5.73 -1.88 21.30
C HIS A 193 -6.67 -0.91 22.01
N GLN A 194 -6.22 -0.25 23.08
CA GLN A 194 -6.98 0.78 23.78
C GLN A 194 -7.22 2.02 22.91
N ARG A 195 -6.21 2.49 22.18
CA ARG A 195 -6.30 3.65 21.28
C ARG A 195 -7.25 3.43 20.09
N GLU A 196 -7.45 2.19 19.68
CA GLU A 196 -8.28 1.85 18.51
C GLU A 196 -9.75 1.52 18.85
N ARG A 197 -10.09 1.20 20.11
CA ARG A 197 -11.40 0.59 20.44
C ARG A 197 -12.36 1.38 21.32
N ASP A 198 -11.99 2.48 21.99
CA ASP A 198 -12.89 3.19 22.95
C ASP A 198 -13.56 2.24 23.99
N ALA A 199 -13.02 1.05 24.25
CA ALA A 199 -13.77 -0.05 24.88
C ALA A 199 -13.05 -0.88 25.94
N TYR A 200 -11.84 -0.51 26.39
CA TYR A 200 -11.22 -1.12 27.58
C TYR A 200 -10.79 -0.04 28.59
N CYS A 201 -10.90 -0.41 29.86
CA CYS A 201 -11.12 0.46 31.01
C CYS A 201 -10.38 1.81 30.98
N PRO A 202 -11.08 2.95 31.17
CA PRO A 202 -10.43 4.25 31.26
C PRO A 202 -9.33 4.33 32.34
N SER A 203 -9.36 3.43 33.32
CA SER A 203 -8.34 3.30 34.35
C SER A 203 -6.95 2.93 33.81
N ILE A 204 -6.83 2.14 32.73
CA ILE A 204 -5.52 1.83 32.13
C ILE A 204 -4.94 3.06 31.44
N GLU A 205 -5.79 3.85 30.77
CA GLU A 205 -5.35 5.13 30.19
C GLU A 205 -4.89 6.06 31.31
N LEU A 206 -5.69 6.22 32.36
CA LEU A 206 -5.35 7.05 33.51
C LEU A 206 -4.08 6.55 34.24
N ALA A 207 -3.85 5.24 34.32
CA ALA A 207 -2.63 4.64 34.88
C ALA A 207 -1.37 5.02 34.12
N LEU A 208 -1.45 5.19 32.81
CA LEU A 208 -0.31 5.62 32.01
C LEU A 208 -0.07 7.12 32.10
N MET A 209 -1.12 7.87 32.41
CA MET A 209 -1.09 9.32 32.49
C MET A 209 -0.66 9.81 33.87
N PHE A 210 -1.03 9.08 34.91
CA PHE A 210 -0.70 9.33 36.30
C PHE A 210 0.10 8.13 36.79
N GLY A 211 1.40 8.29 37.08
CA GLY A 211 2.16 7.22 37.70
C GLY A 211 1.66 6.92 39.13
N PRO A 212 2.17 5.86 39.78
CA PRO A 212 1.67 5.40 41.08
C PRO A 212 1.68 6.49 42.15
N ASP A 213 2.73 7.33 42.17
CA ASP A 213 2.84 8.47 43.09
C ASP A 213 1.81 9.57 42.79
N GLU A 214 1.58 9.86 41.50
CA GLU A 214 0.58 10.84 41.09
C GLU A 214 -0.84 10.36 41.42
N ILE A 215 -1.13 9.07 41.21
CA ILE A 215 -2.40 8.43 41.58
C ILE A 215 -2.61 8.50 43.09
N ALA A 216 -1.59 8.15 43.88
CA ALA A 216 -1.67 8.21 45.34
C ALA A 216 -1.96 9.64 45.83
N ASN A 217 -1.37 10.65 45.20
CA ASN A 217 -1.66 12.05 45.51
C ASN A 217 -3.06 12.48 45.08
N LEU A 218 -3.53 12.06 43.90
CA LEU A 218 -4.91 12.32 43.45
C LEU A 218 -5.92 11.67 44.39
N ARG A 219 -5.66 10.45 44.84
CA ARG A 219 -6.51 9.72 45.80
C ARG A 219 -6.59 10.42 47.15
N LYS A 220 -5.47 10.96 47.66
CA LYS A 220 -5.48 11.80 48.87
C LYS A 220 -6.33 13.05 48.70
N GLN A 221 -6.30 13.68 47.53
CA GLN A 221 -7.08 14.88 47.23
C GLN A 221 -8.56 14.55 47.06
N PHE A 222 -8.89 13.41 46.44
CA PHE A 222 -10.25 12.90 46.37
C PHE A 222 -10.81 12.58 47.76
N GLN A 223 -10.03 11.92 48.62
CA GLN A 223 -10.44 11.60 49.99
C GLN A 223 -10.58 12.84 50.90
N MET A 224 -10.00 13.99 50.53
CA MET A 224 -10.28 15.26 51.22
C MET A 224 -11.62 15.88 50.80
N LEU A 225 -12.14 15.49 49.64
CA LEU A 225 -13.43 15.93 49.12
C LEU A 225 -14.56 15.00 49.57
N ASP A 226 -14.30 13.69 49.54
CA ASP A 226 -15.12 12.61 50.06
C ASP A 226 -14.99 12.56 51.60
N THR A 227 -15.74 13.42 52.25
CA THR A 227 -15.73 13.62 53.70
C THR A 227 -16.35 12.46 54.48
N ASP A 228 -17.28 11.73 53.87
CA ASP A 228 -17.91 10.58 54.49
C ASP A 228 -17.25 9.23 54.13
N SER A 229 -16.23 9.27 53.26
CA SER A 229 -15.49 8.10 52.77
C SER A 229 -16.39 7.07 52.08
N SER A 230 -17.46 7.55 51.44
CA SER A 230 -18.36 6.73 50.63
C SER A 230 -17.70 6.22 49.35
N GLY A 231 -16.60 6.86 48.91
CA GLY A 231 -15.91 6.54 47.67
C GLY A 231 -16.46 7.30 46.45
N GLU A 232 -17.47 8.15 46.64
CA GLU A 232 -18.14 8.94 45.61
C GLU A 232 -18.37 10.37 46.13
N ILE A 233 -18.20 11.39 45.29
CA ILE A 233 -18.47 12.78 45.69
C ILE A 233 -19.91 13.14 45.34
N ASP A 234 -20.72 13.42 46.36
CA ASP A 234 -22.12 13.77 46.19
C ASP A 234 -22.40 15.29 46.17
N GLU A 235 -23.67 15.68 46.05
CA GLU A 235 -24.10 17.08 46.07
C GLU A 235 -23.73 17.82 47.36
N THR A 236 -23.76 17.13 48.50
CA THR A 236 -23.52 17.72 49.83
C THR A 236 -22.04 17.98 50.06
N GLU A 237 -21.19 17.08 49.57
CA GLU A 237 -19.75 17.19 49.62
C GLU A 237 -19.23 18.25 48.65
N LEU A 238 -19.78 18.28 47.43
CA LEU A 238 -19.49 19.36 46.48
C LEU A 238 -19.96 20.73 47.02
N ALA A 239 -21.13 20.80 47.67
CA ALA A 239 -21.57 22.03 48.34
C ALA A 239 -20.62 22.48 49.45
N THR A 240 -20.05 21.53 50.20
CA THR A 240 -19.09 21.79 51.27
C THR A 240 -17.78 22.32 50.70
N LEU A 241 -17.29 21.73 49.60
CA LEU A 241 -16.16 22.26 48.85
C LEU A 241 -16.40 23.70 48.40
N MET A 242 -17.56 24.01 47.81
CA MET A 242 -17.89 25.37 47.36
C MET A 242 -17.89 26.39 48.50
N LYS A 243 -18.43 26.03 49.68
CA LYS A 243 -18.37 26.87 50.89
C LYS A 243 -16.92 27.13 51.32
N ASN A 244 -16.09 26.10 51.34
CA ASN A 244 -14.67 26.21 51.69
C ASN A 244 -13.90 27.09 50.69
N LEU A 245 -14.34 27.12 49.44
CA LEU A 245 -13.82 28.02 48.40
C LEU A 245 -14.43 29.43 48.46
N GLY A 246 -15.30 29.73 49.41
CA GLY A 246 -15.96 31.04 49.56
C GLY A 246 -17.02 31.34 48.51
N GLN A 247 -17.53 30.31 47.83
CA GLN A 247 -18.67 30.38 46.93
C GLN A 247 -19.95 29.99 47.68
N ASP A 248 -21.07 30.66 47.44
CA ASP A 248 -22.36 30.25 48.03
C ASP A 248 -22.94 29.10 47.21
N PRO A 249 -23.10 27.88 47.75
CA PRO A 249 -23.63 26.76 46.98
C PRO A 249 -25.03 27.01 46.43
N ARG A 250 -25.80 27.92 47.06
CA ARG A 250 -27.15 28.29 46.62
C ARG A 250 -27.16 29.09 45.31
N THR A 251 -26.03 29.67 44.91
CA THR A 251 -25.92 30.41 43.64
C THR A 251 -25.58 29.51 42.46
N TYR A 252 -25.40 28.20 42.70
CA TYR A 252 -24.99 27.23 41.70
C TYR A 252 -25.99 26.07 41.62
N ASP A 253 -26.24 25.61 40.40
CA ASP A 253 -26.96 24.36 40.17
C ASP A 253 -25.97 23.19 40.31
N ILE A 254 -25.80 22.71 41.55
CA ILE A 254 -24.84 21.65 41.92
C ILE A 254 -25.13 20.35 41.16
N LYS A 255 -26.41 20.02 40.99
CA LYS A 255 -26.88 18.88 40.18
C LYS A 255 -26.41 18.97 38.75
N ALA A 256 -26.50 20.16 38.14
CA ALA A 256 -25.99 20.36 36.79
C ALA A 256 -24.45 20.32 36.71
N VAL A 257 -23.73 20.62 37.80
CA VAL A 257 -22.25 20.50 37.85
C VAL A 257 -21.84 19.03 37.91
N ILE A 258 -22.47 18.22 38.75
CA ILE A 258 -22.19 16.78 38.84
C ILE A 258 -22.55 16.10 37.52
N LYS A 259 -23.75 16.36 36.99
CA LYS A 259 -24.22 15.80 35.71
C LYS A 259 -23.33 16.13 34.50
N GLU A 260 -22.52 17.19 34.58
CA GLU A 260 -21.58 17.54 33.51
C GLU A 260 -20.39 16.58 33.42
N VAL A 261 -20.06 15.92 34.54
CA VAL A 261 -18.85 15.09 34.70
C VAL A 261 -19.15 13.64 35.07
N ASP A 262 -20.35 13.38 35.60
CA ASP A 262 -20.95 12.07 35.87
C ASP A 262 -21.26 11.36 34.54
N ARG A 263 -20.44 10.37 34.21
CA ARG A 263 -20.49 9.61 32.97
C ARG A 263 -21.39 8.39 33.08
N ASP A 264 -21.40 7.74 34.24
CA ASP A 264 -22.24 6.57 34.48
C ASP A 264 -23.69 6.94 34.84
N GLY A 265 -23.94 8.22 35.14
CA GLY A 265 -25.25 8.80 35.41
C GLY A 265 -25.77 8.49 36.81
N ASN A 266 -24.90 8.07 37.73
CA ASN A 266 -25.29 7.67 39.08
C ASN A 266 -25.62 8.86 40.01
N GLY A 267 -25.34 10.10 39.57
CA GLY A 267 -25.62 11.33 40.31
C GLY A 267 -24.54 11.69 41.34
N SER A 268 -23.39 11.04 41.29
CA SER A 268 -22.21 11.28 42.12
C SER A 268 -20.96 11.32 41.23
N ILE A 269 -19.78 11.53 41.81
CA ILE A 269 -18.52 11.52 41.07
C ILE A 269 -17.59 10.49 41.72
N ASN A 270 -17.38 9.36 41.06
CA ASN A 270 -16.43 8.35 41.54
C ASN A 270 -14.97 8.77 41.24
N PHE A 271 -14.00 8.02 41.78
CA PHE A 271 -12.57 8.36 41.62
C PHE A 271 -12.10 8.36 40.15
N ASN A 272 -12.63 7.47 39.32
CA ASN A 272 -12.30 7.38 37.89
C ASN A 272 -12.78 8.64 37.15
N GLU A 273 -14.01 9.07 37.41
CA GLU A 273 -14.58 10.30 36.88
C GLU A 273 -13.80 11.53 37.36
N PHE A 274 -13.41 11.58 38.64
CA PHE A 274 -12.54 12.62 39.17
C PHE A 274 -11.21 12.71 38.41
N CYS A 275 -10.54 11.59 38.16
CA CYS A 275 -9.30 11.54 37.38
C CYS A 275 -9.50 12.03 35.93
N HIS A 276 -10.63 11.70 35.30
CA HIS A 276 -10.99 12.24 33.99
C HIS A 276 -11.21 13.74 33.99
N ILE A 277 -11.78 14.31 35.06
CA ILE A 277 -11.93 15.76 35.18
C ILE A 277 -10.55 16.42 35.26
N VAL A 278 -9.66 15.88 36.10
CA VAL A 278 -8.27 16.37 36.24
C VAL A 278 -7.51 16.26 34.92
N TYR A 279 -7.73 15.19 34.15
CA TYR A 279 -7.19 15.07 32.80
C TYR A 279 -7.75 16.14 31.85
N ASN A 280 -9.07 16.34 31.84
CA ASN A 280 -9.73 17.28 30.94
C ASN A 280 -9.47 18.76 31.29
N MET A 281 -9.09 19.06 32.54
CA MET A 281 -8.56 20.38 32.95
C MET A 281 -7.31 20.78 32.17
N ARG A 282 -6.58 19.81 31.60
CA ARG A 282 -5.37 19.99 30.80
C ARG A 282 -5.67 20.47 29.38
N ASN A 283 -6.81 20.04 28.81
CA ASN A 283 -7.20 20.27 27.42
C ASN A 283 -8.32 21.31 27.31
N GLN A 284 -8.09 22.54 27.80
CA GLN A 284 -8.98 23.73 27.67
C GLN A 284 -10.48 23.53 27.97
N SER A 285 -10.93 22.37 28.45
CA SER A 285 -12.33 22.09 28.69
C SER A 285 -12.74 22.77 29.99
N LYS A 286 -13.79 23.58 29.90
CA LYS A 286 -14.24 24.50 30.94
C LYS A 286 -15.44 23.90 31.69
N THR A 287 -15.31 22.68 32.23
CA THR A 287 -16.39 22.18 33.09
C THR A 287 -16.44 23.01 34.37
N LYS A 288 -17.63 23.17 34.94
CA LYS A 288 -17.80 23.98 36.15
C LYS A 288 -17.05 23.36 37.33
N PHE A 289 -17.00 22.03 37.40
CA PHE A 289 -16.23 21.30 38.42
C PHE A 289 -14.73 21.51 38.27
N ALA A 290 -14.19 21.47 37.04
CA ALA A 290 -12.80 21.78 36.75
C ALA A 290 -12.40 23.19 37.23
N ALA A 291 -13.27 24.18 37.04
CA ALA A 291 -13.04 25.55 37.51
C ALA A 291 -12.98 25.64 39.06
N LEU A 292 -13.77 24.83 39.77
CA LEU A 292 -13.73 24.75 41.23
C LEU A 292 -12.44 24.13 41.74
N LEU A 293 -11.97 23.06 41.10
CA LEU A 293 -10.66 22.45 41.43
C LEU A 293 -9.51 23.43 41.19
N ALA A 294 -9.53 24.17 40.08
CA ALA A 294 -8.53 25.19 39.80
C ALA A 294 -8.53 26.31 40.86
N LEU A 295 -9.70 26.70 41.35
CA LEU A 295 -9.85 27.67 42.44
C LEU A 295 -9.33 27.11 43.78
N GLY A 296 -9.54 25.82 44.06
CA GLY A 296 -8.99 25.12 45.23
C GLY A 296 -7.47 25.05 45.23
N VAL A 297 -6.86 24.76 44.07
CA VAL A 297 -5.41 24.84 43.89
C VAL A 297 -4.91 26.27 44.12
N ALA A 298 -5.55 27.28 43.53
CA ALA A 298 -5.15 28.69 43.67
C ALA A 298 -5.26 29.22 45.10
N LYS A 299 -6.19 28.67 45.91
CA LYS A 299 -6.33 28.99 47.34
C LYS A 299 -5.42 28.17 48.26
N GLY A 300 -4.60 27.29 47.69
CA GLY A 300 -3.68 26.43 48.45
C GLY A 300 -4.35 25.27 49.19
N LEU A 301 -5.62 24.98 48.89
CA LEU A 301 -6.38 23.88 49.48
C LEU A 301 -5.97 22.52 48.88
N MET A 302 -5.43 22.52 47.65
CA MET A 302 -5.08 21.33 46.87
C MET A 302 -3.67 21.45 46.25
N ASN A 303 -2.64 21.66 47.09
CA ASN A 303 -1.27 21.87 46.60
C ASN A 303 -0.70 20.67 45.84
N ASP A 304 -1.00 19.44 46.28
CA ASP A 304 -0.52 18.23 45.59
C ASP A 304 -1.17 18.06 44.22
N LEU A 305 -2.45 18.42 44.08
CA LEU A 305 -3.14 18.47 42.80
C LEU A 305 -2.48 19.50 41.87
N GLY A 306 -2.06 20.65 42.39
CA GLY A 306 -1.30 21.66 41.66
C GLY A 306 0.04 21.13 41.12
N ASN A 307 0.76 20.35 41.92
CA ASN A 307 2.01 19.70 41.50
C ASN A 307 1.78 18.64 40.41
N VAL A 308 0.72 17.82 40.54
CA VAL A 308 0.31 16.83 39.53
C VAL A 308 -0.05 17.54 38.21
N LEU A 309 -0.83 18.62 38.25
CA LEU A 309 -1.19 19.40 37.06
C LEU A 309 0.04 20.06 36.40
N ALA A 310 1.03 20.50 37.18
CA ALA A 310 2.26 21.10 36.66
C ALA A 310 3.20 20.08 36.00
N SER A 311 3.45 18.94 36.66
CA SER A 311 4.27 17.84 36.16
C SER A 311 3.70 17.24 34.87
N THR A 312 2.38 17.01 34.85
CA THR A 312 1.69 16.45 33.68
C THR A 312 1.61 17.47 32.53
N LYS A 313 1.32 18.75 32.75
CA LYS A 313 1.28 19.76 31.66
C LYS A 313 2.57 19.80 30.83
N GLN A 314 3.74 19.56 31.44
CA GLN A 314 5.01 19.43 30.71
C GLN A 314 5.05 18.17 29.84
N MET A 315 4.66 17.00 30.36
CA MET A 315 4.62 15.74 29.61
C MET A 315 3.69 15.77 28.39
N VAL A 316 2.48 16.34 28.49
CA VAL A 316 1.55 16.40 27.33
C VAL A 316 1.94 17.49 26.35
N SER A 317 2.55 18.57 26.81
CA SER A 317 3.13 19.55 25.90
C SER A 317 4.24 18.92 25.06
N MET A 318 5.08 18.06 25.65
CA MET A 318 6.06 17.28 24.90
C MET A 318 5.39 16.26 23.95
N TRP A 319 4.35 15.57 24.42
CA TRP A 319 3.58 14.58 23.66
C TRP A 319 2.83 15.17 22.44
N TRP A 320 2.07 16.25 22.61
CA TRP A 320 1.34 16.94 21.52
C TRP A 320 2.30 17.54 20.48
N ASN A 321 3.46 18.02 20.92
CA ASN A 321 4.48 18.54 20.00
C ASN A 321 5.14 17.40 19.20
N ALA A 322 5.42 16.26 19.82
CA ALA A 322 6.01 15.10 19.14
C ALA A 322 5.10 14.54 18.04
N ASN A 323 3.80 14.36 18.33
CA ASN A 323 2.84 13.82 17.36
C ASN A 323 2.63 14.76 16.16
N ARG A 324 2.49 16.07 16.41
CA ARG A 324 2.40 17.09 15.35
C ARG A 324 3.66 17.17 14.48
N ILE A 325 4.85 17.09 15.09
CA ILE A 325 6.13 17.12 14.36
C ILE A 325 6.32 15.86 13.50
N ALA A 326 5.93 14.69 14.01
CA ALA A 326 6.00 13.43 13.27
C ALA A 326 5.04 13.43 12.07
N GLU A 327 3.82 13.92 12.25
CA GLU A 327 2.83 14.04 11.18
C GLU A 327 3.27 15.04 10.09
N GLU A 328 3.83 16.19 10.48
CA GLU A 328 4.39 17.15 9.53
C GLU A 328 5.56 16.57 8.71
N LYS A 329 6.44 15.77 9.33
CA LYS A 329 7.53 15.08 8.62
C LYS A 329 7.00 14.06 7.62
N ARG A 330 6.01 13.26 8.00
CA ARG A 330 5.34 12.29 7.10
C ARG A 330 4.74 13.00 5.88
N LEU A 331 4.04 14.10 6.10
CA LEU A 331 3.42 14.87 5.01
C LEU A 331 4.45 15.54 4.09
N ARG A 332 5.56 16.04 4.64
CA ARG A 332 6.67 16.58 3.83
C ARG A 332 7.32 15.51 2.97
N ALA A 333 7.63 14.34 3.54
CA ALA A 333 8.21 13.23 2.81
C ALA A 333 7.29 12.73 1.68
N LYS A 334 5.97 12.68 1.90
CA LYS A 334 4.99 12.33 0.86
C LYS A 334 5.01 13.33 -0.30
N ARG A 335 4.99 14.63 0.00
CA ARG A 335 5.05 15.70 -1.02
C ARG A 335 6.35 15.70 -1.82
N GLU A 336 7.47 15.34 -1.18
CA GLU A 336 8.77 15.26 -1.85
C GLU A 336 8.82 14.10 -2.83
N ARG A 337 8.33 12.91 -2.43
CA ARG A 337 8.20 11.76 -3.33
C ARG A 337 7.29 12.03 -4.52
N GLU A 338 6.16 12.72 -4.30
CA GLU A 338 5.25 13.10 -5.39
C GLU A 338 5.93 14.03 -6.41
N ARG A 339 6.71 15.02 -5.94
CA ARG A 339 7.48 15.91 -6.82
C ARG A 339 8.59 15.19 -7.58
N GLU A 340 9.28 14.26 -6.93
CA GLU A 340 10.33 13.47 -7.58
C GLU A 340 9.76 12.56 -8.67
N LEU A 341 8.62 11.92 -8.41
CA LEU A 341 7.90 11.12 -9.39
C LEU A 341 7.46 11.97 -10.59
N GLU A 342 6.92 13.17 -10.36
CA GLU A 342 6.51 14.10 -11.42
C GLU A 342 7.72 14.56 -12.25
N ARG A 343 8.85 14.86 -11.61
CA ARG A 343 10.10 15.22 -12.30
C ARG A 343 10.61 14.09 -13.18
N LEU A 344 10.63 12.86 -12.68
CA LEU A 344 11.05 11.68 -13.46
C LEU A 344 10.12 11.43 -14.65
N ARG A 345 8.81 11.64 -14.46
CA ARG A 345 7.83 11.54 -15.54
C ARG A 345 8.10 12.58 -16.63
N LEU A 346 8.29 13.84 -16.26
CA LEU A 346 8.60 14.91 -17.22
C LEU A 346 9.93 14.67 -17.95
N GLU A 347 10.95 14.17 -17.25
CA GLU A 347 12.23 13.83 -17.86
C GLU A 347 12.09 12.69 -18.88
N LYS A 348 11.27 11.68 -18.57
CA LYS A 348 10.97 10.58 -19.49
C LYS A 348 10.20 11.07 -20.72
N GLU A 349 9.15 11.87 -20.53
CA GLU A 349 8.36 12.46 -21.62
C GLU A 349 9.22 13.38 -22.51
N ALA A 350 10.18 14.11 -21.94
CA ALA A 350 11.10 14.95 -22.71
C ALA A 350 12.09 14.10 -23.54
N LYS A 351 12.64 13.02 -22.97
CA LYS A 351 13.51 12.09 -23.71
C LYS A 351 12.77 11.41 -24.86
N GLU A 352 11.54 10.95 -24.63
CA GLU A 352 10.71 10.35 -25.67
C GLU A 352 10.41 11.34 -26.79
N ARG A 353 10.11 12.61 -26.46
CA ARG A 353 9.91 13.67 -27.45
C ARG A 353 11.17 13.93 -28.27
N GLN A 354 12.33 13.95 -27.64
CA GLN A 354 13.61 14.17 -28.32
C GLN A 354 13.91 13.05 -29.30
N ILE A 355 13.71 11.78 -28.90
CA ILE A 355 13.87 10.62 -29.79
C ILE A 355 12.95 10.73 -31.02
N TYR A 356 11.71 11.16 -30.83
CA TYR A 356 10.75 11.33 -31.91
C TYR A 356 11.17 12.45 -32.89
N GLU A 357 11.66 13.57 -32.37
CA GLU A 357 12.15 14.70 -33.18
C GLU A 357 13.40 14.32 -33.99
N ASP A 358 14.35 13.61 -33.37
CA ASP A 358 15.55 13.10 -34.05
C ASP A 358 15.19 12.12 -35.19
N GLU A 359 14.20 11.25 -35.01
CA GLU A 359 13.75 10.32 -36.05
C GLU A 359 13.02 11.04 -37.20
N LEU A 360 12.23 12.07 -36.90
CA LEU A 360 11.63 12.92 -37.93
C LEU A 360 12.71 13.61 -38.79
N ASP A 361 13.72 14.20 -38.16
CA ASP A 361 14.83 14.85 -38.87
C ASP A 361 15.61 13.86 -39.74
N ARG A 362 15.79 12.63 -39.26
CA ARG A 362 16.42 11.54 -40.02
C ARG A 362 15.61 11.17 -41.26
N LEU A 363 14.29 11.02 -41.13
CA LEU A 363 13.39 10.73 -42.26
C LEU A 363 13.40 11.87 -43.28
N ASP A 364 13.36 13.11 -42.81
CA ASP A 364 13.45 14.31 -43.65
C ASP A 364 14.78 14.38 -44.42
N ALA A 365 15.90 14.01 -43.79
CA ALA A 365 17.20 13.96 -44.44
C ALA A 365 17.25 12.91 -45.55
N LEU A 366 16.68 11.72 -45.30
CA LEU A 366 16.58 10.65 -46.30
C LEU A 366 15.73 11.07 -47.50
N GLU A 367 14.58 11.72 -47.27
CA GLU A 367 13.71 12.18 -48.35
C GLU A 367 14.38 13.30 -49.18
N ARG A 368 15.11 14.22 -48.52
CA ARG A 368 15.92 15.24 -49.23
C ARG A 368 17.01 14.63 -50.09
N GLU A 369 17.72 13.60 -49.60
CA GLU A 369 18.74 12.89 -50.37
C GLU A 369 18.14 12.22 -51.60
N ARG A 370 16.97 11.58 -51.44
CA ARG A 370 16.23 10.94 -52.52
C ARG A 370 15.77 11.92 -53.60
N LEU A 371 15.31 13.11 -53.21
CA LEU A 371 14.83 14.16 -54.10
C LEU A 371 15.95 15.00 -54.75
N THR A 372 17.22 14.71 -54.50
CA THR A 372 18.35 15.42 -55.14
C THR A 372 18.25 15.39 -56.67
N ILE A 373 18.32 16.55 -57.32
CA ILE A 373 18.20 16.65 -58.78
C ILE A 373 19.46 16.06 -59.43
N VAL A 374 19.28 15.02 -60.25
CA VAL A 374 20.38 14.42 -61.03
C VAL A 374 20.40 15.07 -62.42
N PRO A 375 21.49 15.78 -62.79
CA PRO A 375 21.58 16.43 -64.09
C PRO A 375 21.41 15.43 -65.25
N GLY A 376 20.45 15.68 -66.13
CA GLY A 376 20.17 14.82 -67.30
C GLY A 376 19.23 13.65 -67.03
N LEU A 377 18.66 13.55 -65.82
CA LEU A 377 17.59 12.61 -65.49
C LEU A 377 16.33 13.41 -65.08
N ARG A 378 15.23 13.24 -65.82
CA ARG A 378 13.91 13.75 -65.41
C ARG A 378 13.06 12.58 -64.93
N HIS A 379 12.51 12.71 -63.73
CA HIS A 379 11.67 11.71 -63.08
C HIS A 379 10.28 12.30 -62.87
N ASP A 380 9.32 11.93 -63.72
CA ASP A 380 7.94 12.38 -63.63
C ASP A 380 7.06 11.23 -63.11
N VAL A 381 6.52 11.34 -61.89
CA VAL A 381 5.64 10.32 -61.30
C VAL A 381 4.28 10.37 -62.01
N LEU A 382 3.84 9.25 -62.59
CA LEU A 382 2.54 9.11 -63.25
C LEU A 382 1.49 8.50 -62.31
N LEU A 383 1.89 7.50 -61.52
CA LEU A 383 1.09 6.90 -60.46
C LEU A 383 1.96 6.76 -59.22
N GLU A 384 1.49 7.25 -58.08
CA GLU A 384 2.19 7.12 -56.80
C GLU A 384 2.18 5.66 -56.33
N GLY A 385 3.31 5.20 -55.78
CA GLY A 385 3.42 3.91 -55.11
C GLY A 385 3.08 4.01 -53.62
N ASP A 386 3.54 3.04 -52.84
CA ASP A 386 3.26 2.91 -51.40
C ASP A 386 4.02 3.90 -50.51
N LYS A 387 5.02 4.59 -51.05
CA LYS A 387 5.92 5.53 -50.36
C LYS A 387 6.68 4.95 -49.14
N GLU A 388 6.63 3.64 -48.93
CA GLU A 388 7.26 2.96 -47.79
C GLU A 388 8.38 2.02 -48.25
N ASN A 389 8.17 1.29 -49.34
CA ASN A 389 9.09 0.26 -49.80
C ASN A 389 9.93 0.76 -50.97
N TYR A 390 11.21 1.01 -50.72
CA TYR A 390 12.18 1.45 -51.72
C TYR A 390 13.26 0.38 -51.94
N PRO A 391 13.69 0.13 -53.18
CA PRO A 391 14.78 -0.81 -53.44
C PRO A 391 16.11 -0.24 -52.92
N HIS A 392 16.88 -1.08 -52.23
CA HIS A 392 18.27 -0.77 -51.86
C HIS A 392 19.25 -1.29 -52.91
N ARG A 393 20.43 -0.67 -52.97
CA ARG A 393 21.52 -1.07 -53.87
C ARG A 393 21.86 -2.56 -53.66
N GLY A 394 21.77 -3.36 -54.72
CA GLY A 394 22.03 -4.80 -54.69
C GLY A 394 20.80 -5.69 -54.53
N GLN A 395 19.64 -5.15 -54.15
CA GLN A 395 18.37 -5.89 -54.10
C GLN A 395 17.82 -6.12 -55.51
N TYR A 396 17.01 -7.19 -55.66
CA TYR A 396 16.34 -7.48 -56.92
C TYR A 396 15.04 -6.70 -57.02
N ALA A 397 14.87 -5.95 -58.11
CA ALA A 397 13.60 -5.31 -58.45
C ALA A 397 12.96 -6.01 -59.66
N ARG A 398 11.63 -6.15 -59.61
CA ARG A 398 10.80 -6.63 -60.71
C ARG A 398 10.02 -5.45 -61.27
N VAL A 399 10.23 -5.16 -62.56
CA VAL A 399 9.63 -3.99 -63.22
C VAL A 399 8.94 -4.34 -64.52
N HIS A 400 7.87 -3.62 -64.83
CA HIS A 400 7.38 -3.48 -66.19
C HIS A 400 7.85 -2.17 -66.78
N TYR A 401 8.24 -2.18 -68.05
CA TYR A 401 8.64 -0.97 -68.74
C TYR A 401 8.20 -0.92 -70.20
N VAL A 402 8.12 0.30 -70.70
CA VAL A 402 8.01 0.66 -72.12
C VAL A 402 9.08 1.71 -72.42
N GLY A 403 9.99 1.40 -73.33
CA GLY A 403 11.03 2.30 -73.82
C GLY A 403 10.66 2.92 -75.16
N ALA A 404 10.66 4.24 -75.23
CA ALA A 404 10.38 5.04 -76.41
C ALA A 404 11.44 6.13 -76.62
N PHE A 405 11.59 6.58 -77.86
CA PHE A 405 12.35 7.78 -78.16
C PHE A 405 11.57 9.03 -77.76
N GLU A 406 12.24 10.18 -77.70
CA GLU A 406 11.62 11.48 -77.39
C GLU A 406 10.44 11.84 -78.33
N ASN A 407 10.49 11.37 -79.57
CA ASN A 407 9.40 11.51 -80.55
C ASN A 407 8.21 10.57 -80.34
N GLY A 408 8.19 9.79 -79.25
CA GLY A 408 7.12 8.84 -78.90
C GLY A 408 7.22 7.48 -79.61
N LYS A 409 8.19 7.27 -80.52
CA LYS A 409 8.36 5.97 -81.18
C LYS A 409 8.87 4.93 -80.18
N VAL A 410 8.03 3.95 -79.85
CA VAL A 410 8.39 2.82 -78.98
C VAL A 410 9.40 1.92 -79.68
N PHE A 411 10.50 1.58 -78.99
CA PHE A 411 11.52 0.67 -79.50
C PHE A 411 11.59 -0.64 -78.72
N GLU A 412 11.13 -0.66 -77.46
CA GLU A 412 11.13 -1.87 -76.63
C GLU A 412 10.01 -1.82 -75.57
N SER A 413 9.43 -2.97 -75.22
CA SER A 413 8.49 -3.12 -74.12
C SER A 413 8.69 -4.48 -73.45
N SER A 414 8.67 -4.49 -72.12
CA SER A 414 8.71 -5.73 -71.34
C SER A 414 7.54 -6.67 -71.66
N ARG A 415 6.36 -6.10 -71.93
CA ARG A 415 5.12 -6.87 -72.18
C ARG A 415 5.13 -7.57 -73.53
N THR A 416 5.83 -7.03 -74.53
CA THR A 416 6.04 -7.70 -75.82
C THR A 416 7.19 -8.71 -75.79
N ARG A 417 8.05 -8.67 -74.76
CA ARG A 417 9.21 -9.55 -74.57
C ARG A 417 8.91 -10.79 -73.71
N GLY A 418 7.68 -10.96 -73.26
CA GLY A 418 7.23 -12.17 -72.55
C GLY A 418 7.23 -12.10 -71.03
N GLY A 419 7.38 -10.93 -70.41
CA GLY A 419 7.23 -10.79 -68.96
C GLY A 419 7.91 -9.58 -68.34
N ALA A 420 7.72 -9.39 -67.03
CA ALA A 420 8.43 -8.37 -66.24
C ALA A 420 9.94 -8.65 -66.22
N LEU A 421 10.74 -7.59 -66.15
CA LEU A 421 12.19 -7.68 -66.07
C LEU A 421 12.62 -7.72 -64.60
N GLU A 422 13.46 -8.69 -64.23
CA GLU A 422 14.06 -8.79 -62.89
C GLU A 422 15.58 -8.57 -62.97
N PHE A 423 16.13 -7.69 -62.12
CA PHE A 423 17.57 -7.41 -62.05
C PHE A 423 17.96 -6.79 -60.70
N LYS A 424 19.26 -6.78 -60.38
CA LYS A 424 19.77 -6.08 -59.18
C LYS A 424 19.92 -4.58 -59.44
N VAL A 425 19.29 -3.76 -58.61
CA VAL A 425 19.29 -2.29 -58.73
C VAL A 425 20.61 -1.70 -58.22
N GLY A 426 21.17 -0.73 -58.94
CA GLY A 426 22.37 0.02 -58.52
C GLY A 426 23.68 -0.75 -58.68
N CYS A 427 23.68 -1.81 -59.49
CA CYS A 427 24.84 -2.69 -59.74
C CYS A 427 25.35 -2.66 -61.19
N GLY A 428 24.86 -1.76 -62.05
CA GLY A 428 25.30 -1.62 -63.43
C GLY A 428 24.73 -2.69 -64.37
N HIS A 429 23.68 -3.43 -63.97
CA HIS A 429 23.01 -4.41 -64.83
C HIS A 429 22.11 -3.75 -65.88
N VAL A 430 21.68 -2.52 -65.63
CA VAL A 430 20.86 -1.70 -66.51
C VAL A 430 21.57 -0.37 -66.77
N ILE A 431 20.98 0.48 -67.61
CA ILE A 431 21.53 1.82 -67.86
C ILE A 431 21.59 2.64 -66.57
N GLU A 432 22.58 3.53 -66.46
CA GLU A 432 22.82 4.33 -65.26
C GLU A 432 21.58 5.12 -64.81
N ALA A 433 20.80 5.63 -65.78
CA ALA A 433 19.55 6.31 -65.50
C ALA A 433 18.54 5.45 -64.72
N TRP A 434 18.48 4.15 -65.00
CA TRP A 434 17.58 3.24 -64.30
C TRP A 434 18.10 2.89 -62.91
N ASP A 435 19.40 2.66 -62.78
CA ASP A 435 20.05 2.39 -61.50
C ASP A 435 19.84 3.54 -60.51
N VAL A 436 19.79 4.78 -61.00
CA VAL A 436 19.51 5.97 -60.16
C VAL A 436 18.01 6.21 -59.97
N ALA A 437 17.19 6.05 -61.02
CA ALA A 437 15.76 6.31 -60.96
C ALA A 437 15.02 5.30 -60.07
N LEU A 438 15.34 4.02 -60.15
CA LEU A 438 14.60 2.98 -59.42
C LEU A 438 14.82 3.03 -57.91
N LEU A 439 15.99 3.47 -57.45
CA LEU A 439 16.24 3.75 -56.02
C LEU A 439 15.32 4.85 -55.46
N ARG A 440 14.68 5.63 -56.34
CA ARG A 440 13.76 6.71 -55.98
C ARG A 440 12.30 6.33 -56.17
N MET A 441 12.00 5.16 -56.72
CA MET A 441 10.63 4.71 -56.93
C MET A 441 10.20 3.81 -55.78
N SER A 442 8.99 4.04 -55.28
CA SER A 442 8.33 3.15 -54.32
C SER A 442 7.66 1.96 -55.01
N VAL A 443 7.45 0.86 -54.30
CA VAL A 443 6.72 -0.30 -54.86
C VAL A 443 5.29 0.14 -55.23
N GLY A 444 4.84 -0.28 -56.41
CA GLY A 444 3.57 0.15 -57.01
C GLY A 444 3.65 1.44 -57.83
N GLU A 445 4.75 2.19 -57.74
CA GLU A 445 4.90 3.46 -58.46
C GLU A 445 5.08 3.23 -59.98
N THR A 446 4.40 4.06 -60.77
CA THR A 446 4.66 4.17 -62.22
C THR A 446 5.23 5.54 -62.51
N ALA A 447 6.44 5.60 -63.06
CA ALA A 447 7.13 6.84 -63.38
C ALA A 447 7.58 6.89 -64.84
N LYS A 448 7.60 8.10 -65.40
CA LYS A 448 8.19 8.42 -66.69
C LYS A 448 9.59 8.99 -66.48
N ILE A 449 10.58 8.21 -66.88
CA ILE A 449 12.00 8.52 -66.75
C ILE A 449 12.52 8.99 -68.10
N THR A 450 12.91 10.27 -68.20
CA THR A 450 13.60 10.79 -69.39
C THR A 450 15.09 10.85 -69.12
N CYS A 451 15.84 10.11 -69.92
CA CYS A 451 17.26 9.88 -69.75
C CYS A 451 18.04 10.60 -70.85
N ALA A 452 18.91 11.54 -70.48
CA ALA A 452 19.88 12.10 -71.39
C ALA A 452 20.84 11.01 -71.90
N PRO A 453 21.43 11.17 -73.09
CA PRO A 453 22.23 10.10 -73.71
C PRO A 453 23.38 9.61 -72.83
N LYS A 454 24.00 10.50 -72.04
CA LYS A 454 25.10 10.18 -71.13
C LYS A 454 24.73 9.13 -70.07
N LEU A 455 23.50 9.16 -69.57
CA LEU A 455 22.98 8.21 -68.57
C LEU A 455 22.29 6.98 -69.20
N ALA A 456 22.28 6.92 -70.54
CA ALA A 456 21.71 5.82 -71.32
C ALA A 456 22.82 5.05 -72.06
N TYR A 457 22.86 5.09 -73.39
CA TYR A 457 23.85 4.37 -74.22
C TYR A 457 24.97 5.26 -74.79
N GLY A 458 25.00 6.54 -74.41
CA GLY A 458 26.03 7.50 -74.78
C GLY A 458 26.22 7.67 -76.29
N VAL A 459 27.44 8.08 -76.68
CA VAL A 459 27.82 8.32 -78.08
C VAL A 459 27.77 7.04 -78.93
N LYS A 460 28.03 5.88 -78.32
CA LYS A 460 28.06 4.58 -79.03
C LYS A 460 26.65 4.08 -79.38
N GLY A 461 25.64 4.43 -78.58
CA GLY A 461 24.29 3.90 -78.75
C GLY A 461 24.23 2.39 -78.52
N ARG A 462 23.15 1.77 -79.00
CA ARG A 462 23.00 0.29 -79.06
C ARG A 462 22.48 -0.11 -80.45
N PRO A 463 23.35 -0.10 -81.47
CA PRO A 463 22.96 -0.45 -82.83
C PRO A 463 22.47 -1.91 -82.96
N PRO A 464 21.56 -2.21 -83.91
CA PRO A 464 20.93 -1.30 -84.87
C PRO A 464 19.71 -0.55 -84.31
N LYS A 465 19.26 -0.86 -83.09
CA LYS A 465 17.97 -0.40 -82.56
C LYS A 465 18.00 1.01 -81.96
N ILE A 466 19.09 1.39 -81.30
CA ILE A 466 19.21 2.68 -80.61
C ILE A 466 20.43 3.42 -81.19
N PRO A 467 20.23 4.58 -81.82
CA PRO A 467 21.34 5.37 -82.34
C PRO A 467 22.18 5.97 -81.21
N GLY A 468 23.42 6.36 -81.53
CA GLY A 468 24.27 7.12 -80.63
C GLY A 468 23.65 8.47 -80.27
N ASN A 469 23.95 8.97 -79.06
CA ASN A 469 23.44 10.24 -78.54
C ASN A 469 21.90 10.37 -78.48
N ALA A 470 21.17 9.25 -78.42
CA ALA A 470 19.71 9.29 -78.31
C ALA A 470 19.25 9.58 -76.88
N THR A 471 18.32 10.52 -76.72
CA THR A 471 17.53 10.70 -75.49
C THR A 471 16.43 9.64 -75.47
N LEU A 472 16.31 8.92 -74.35
CA LEU A 472 15.36 7.84 -74.18
C LEU A 472 14.33 8.18 -73.11
N VAL A 473 13.09 7.76 -73.34
CA VAL A 473 11.98 7.93 -72.41
C VAL A 473 11.49 6.55 -72.03
N PHE A 474 11.50 6.24 -70.74
CA PHE A 474 11.00 4.99 -70.20
C PHE A 474 9.80 5.25 -69.31
N THR A 475 8.69 4.58 -69.56
CA THR A 475 7.63 4.44 -68.57
C THR A 475 7.87 3.16 -67.82
N ILE A 476 8.18 3.24 -66.53
CA ILE A 476 8.54 2.12 -65.67
C ILE A 476 7.50 2.00 -64.57
N GLU A 477 7.09 0.77 -64.29
CA GLU A 477 6.19 0.36 -63.22
C GLU A 477 6.98 -0.59 -62.30
N LEU A 478 7.20 -0.18 -61.05
CA LEU A 478 7.90 -1.01 -60.06
C LEU A 478 6.90 -1.95 -59.37
N ILE A 479 7.02 -3.24 -59.64
CA ILE A 479 6.02 -4.24 -59.23
C ILE A 479 6.34 -4.80 -57.84
N ALA A 480 7.59 -5.15 -57.62
CA ALA A 480 8.04 -5.77 -56.36
C ALA A 480 9.54 -5.63 -56.18
N ILE A 481 9.98 -5.62 -54.93
CA ILE A 481 11.36 -5.79 -54.51
C ILE A 481 11.50 -7.14 -53.81
N LYS A 482 12.54 -7.90 -54.15
CA LYS A 482 12.86 -9.18 -53.52
C LYS A 482 14.18 -9.04 -52.77
N GLU A 483 14.13 -9.28 -51.47
CA GLU A 483 15.34 -9.50 -50.69
C GLU A 483 15.78 -10.95 -50.88
N LYS A 484 17.09 -11.19 -51.04
CA LYS A 484 17.58 -12.56 -51.14
C LYS A 484 17.44 -13.17 -49.75
N VAL A 485 16.52 -14.14 -49.58
CA VAL A 485 16.59 -15.06 -48.44
C VAL A 485 17.99 -15.67 -48.48
N GLN A 486 18.80 -15.42 -47.45
CA GLN A 486 19.96 -16.27 -47.19
C GLN A 486 19.39 -17.66 -46.94
N GLN A 487 19.52 -18.56 -47.91
CA GLN A 487 19.47 -19.98 -47.63
C GLN A 487 20.68 -20.25 -46.74
N ASP A 488 20.45 -20.27 -45.43
CA ASP A 488 21.33 -20.97 -44.51
C ASP A 488 21.45 -22.40 -45.03
N GLY A 489 22.67 -22.76 -45.42
CA GLY A 489 22.96 -24.08 -45.93
C GLY A 489 22.75 -25.10 -44.82
N GLU A 490 21.72 -25.92 -44.98
CA GLU A 490 21.70 -27.29 -44.48
C GLU A 490 22.98 -27.98 -44.99
N GLY A 491 23.85 -28.34 -44.05
CA GLY A 491 25.10 -29.05 -44.27
C GLY A 491 25.23 -30.17 -43.25
N SER A 492 24.86 -31.36 -43.71
CA SER A 492 25.25 -32.70 -43.26
C SER A 492 24.92 -33.13 -41.82
N ASP A 493 23.85 -33.92 -41.74
CA ASP A 493 23.88 -35.20 -41.03
C ASP A 493 25.14 -35.99 -41.46
N ASP A 494 25.98 -36.36 -40.50
CA ASP A 494 26.84 -37.53 -40.59
C ASP A 494 26.55 -38.38 -39.34
N GLU A 495 25.69 -39.38 -39.53
CA GLU A 495 25.61 -40.57 -38.69
C GLU A 495 26.68 -41.58 -39.13
N ASP A 496 27.24 -42.24 -38.13
CA ASP A 496 27.76 -43.62 -38.12
C ASP A 496 29.28 -43.91 -38.15
N GLU A 497 29.62 -44.75 -37.15
CA GLU A 497 30.79 -45.61 -36.88
C GLU A 497 31.91 -45.10 -35.96
#